data_AF-A0A7C4HEI0-F1
#
_entry.id   AF-A0A7C4HEI0-F1
#
_cell.length_a   1.000
_cell.length_b   1.000
_cell.length_c   1.000
_cell.angle_alpha   90.00
_cell.angle_beta   90.00
_cell.angle_gamma   90.00
#
_symmetry.space_group_name_H-M   'P 1'
#
loop_
_entity.id
_entity.type
_entity.pdbx_description
1 polymer ?
#
loop_
_entity_poly.entity_id
_entity_poly.type
_entity_poly.pdbx_seq_one_letter_code
_entity_poly.pdbx_strand_id
1 'polypeptide(L)'
;MIVLVQENNTTHENFLFHIQEINTRSSEKTSKLPYTFRPILPEYKIIETYWIKEPFSKITIASMPELGGAYGYFISEVELLEEERKVTDKLIDMLSSELKPPTVEEEVDLRKPY
;
A
#
# COMPACT_ATOMS: atom_id res chain seq x y z
N MET A 1 -9.34 -0.78 6.15
CA MET A 1 -8.95 0.60 6.54
C MET A 1 -7.60 0.64 7.25
N ILE A 2 -6.65 1.39 6.69
CA ILE A 2 -5.27 1.52 7.20
C ILE A 2 -5.11 2.81 7.99
N VAL A 3 -4.48 2.75 9.16
CA VAL A 3 -4.21 3.89 10.05
C VAL A 3 -2.73 4.11 10.20
N LEU A 4 -2.31 5.32 9.88
CA LEU A 4 -0.97 5.82 10.08
C LEU A 4 -1.01 6.93 11.12
N VAL A 5 -0.31 6.73 12.23
CA VAL A 5 -0.19 7.70 13.31
C VAL A 5 1.05 8.53 13.04
N GLN A 6 0.89 9.85 12.91
CA GLN A 6 2.02 10.75 12.76
C GLN A 6 2.66 10.93 14.15
N GLU A 7 3.78 10.24 14.40
CA GLU A 7 4.64 10.59 15.54
C GLU A 7 5.20 12.00 15.32
N ASN A 8 5.27 12.77 16.41
CA ASN A 8 5.35 14.24 16.47
C ASN A 8 6.58 14.91 15.78
N ASN A 9 7.36 14.19 14.97
CA ASN A 9 8.61 14.67 14.38
C ASN A 9 8.75 14.44 12.86
N THR A 10 7.66 14.07 12.15
CA THR A 10 7.70 13.94 10.68
C THR A 10 6.79 14.97 10.03
N THR A 11 7.34 15.81 9.16
CA THR A 11 6.64 16.83 8.37
C THR A 11 5.66 16.17 7.38
N HIS A 12 4.50 16.79 7.12
CA HIS A 12 3.46 16.30 6.21
C HIS A 12 3.98 15.88 4.81
N GLU A 13 4.98 16.60 4.28
CA GLU A 13 5.62 16.31 2.99
C GLU A 13 6.33 14.94 2.96
N ASN A 14 7.07 14.61 4.03
CA ASN A 14 7.78 13.33 4.14
C ASN A 14 6.81 12.15 4.24
N PHE A 15 5.61 12.39 4.77
CA PHE A 15 4.57 11.38 4.88
C PHE A 15 3.90 11.08 3.53
N LEU A 16 3.59 12.12 2.74
CA LEU A 16 3.01 11.94 1.40
C LEU A 16 3.93 11.16 0.46
N PHE A 17 5.24 11.41 0.55
CA PHE A 17 6.25 10.64 -0.17
C PHE A 17 6.22 9.16 0.21
N HIS A 18 6.09 8.85 1.50
CA HIS A 18 6.07 7.47 1.98
C HIS A 18 4.83 6.67 1.52
N ILE A 19 3.66 7.33 1.44
CA ILE A 19 2.45 6.70 0.87
C ILE A 19 2.64 6.33 -0.61
N GLN A 20 3.30 7.18 -1.38
CA GLN A 20 3.62 6.88 -2.79
C GLN A 20 4.58 5.70 -2.93
N GLU A 21 5.57 5.58 -2.05
CA GLU A 21 6.48 4.42 -2.01
C GLU A 21 5.78 3.12 -1.64
N ILE A 22 4.77 3.13 -0.76
CA ILE A 22 4.01 1.92 -0.39
C ILE A 22 3.26 1.36 -1.61
N ASN A 23 2.63 2.23 -2.42
CA ASN A 23 1.91 1.82 -3.62
C ASN A 23 2.80 1.19 -4.70
N THR A 24 4.11 1.40 -4.65
CA THR A 24 5.07 0.87 -5.63
C THR A 24 5.80 -0.39 -5.16
N ARG A 25 5.60 -0.84 -3.90
CA ARG A 25 6.41 -1.90 -3.27
C ARG A 25 5.62 -3.14 -2.85
N SER A 26 4.68 -3.57 -3.69
CA SER A 26 3.84 -4.75 -3.44
C SER A 26 4.58 -6.10 -3.52
N SER A 27 5.89 -6.15 -3.77
CA SER A 27 6.65 -7.40 -3.69
C SER A 27 7.82 -7.30 -2.70
N GLU A 28 7.75 -8.19 -1.71
CA GLU A 28 8.84 -8.68 -0.85
C GLU A 28 9.15 -7.98 0.50
N LYS A 29 9.01 -8.84 1.52
CA LYS A 29 9.59 -8.87 2.88
C LYS A 29 8.77 -8.25 4.01
N THR A 30 8.35 -9.16 4.89
CA THR A 30 7.69 -9.01 6.19
C THR A 30 8.57 -8.26 7.20
N SER A 31 8.81 -6.97 6.98
CA SER A 31 9.12 -6.02 8.05
C SER A 31 7.79 -5.51 8.61
N LYS A 32 7.70 -5.32 9.94
CA LYS A 32 6.48 -4.80 10.57
C LYS A 32 6.12 -3.47 9.90
N LEU A 33 5.01 -3.44 9.16
CA LEU A 33 4.59 -2.25 8.43
C LEU A 33 4.27 -1.12 9.44
N PRO A 34 4.60 0.15 9.14
CA PRO A 34 4.42 1.28 10.06
C PRO A 34 2.95 1.67 10.28
N TYR A 35 2.00 0.85 9.83
CA TYR A 35 0.58 1.13 9.89
C TYR A 35 -0.18 0.08 10.67
N THR A 36 -1.31 0.47 11.25
CA THR A 36 -2.22 -0.43 11.96
C THR A 36 -3.60 -0.39 11.33
N PHE A 37 -4.28 -1.52 11.24
CA PHE A 37 -5.68 -1.53 10.83
C PHE A 37 -6.54 -1.17 12.03
N ARG A 38 -7.15 0.02 12.04
CA ARG A 38 -8.09 0.44 13.08
C ARG A 38 -9.30 1.16 12.48
N PRO A 39 -10.51 0.94 13.02
CA PRO A 39 -11.69 1.73 12.67
C PRO A 39 -11.52 3.20 13.10
N ILE A 40 -12.20 4.12 12.42
CA ILE A 40 -12.39 5.50 12.88
C ILE A 40 -13.45 5.40 13.97
N LEU A 41 -13.09 5.78 15.19
CA LEU A 41 -14.05 5.80 16.29
C LEU A 41 -14.97 7.02 16.17
N PRO A 42 -16.24 6.94 16.59
CA PRO A 42 -17.17 8.07 16.54
C PRO A 42 -16.69 9.30 17.34
N GLU A 43 -15.81 9.09 18.31
CA GLU A 43 -15.25 10.12 19.19
C GLU A 43 -14.17 10.97 18.49
N TYR A 44 -13.67 10.52 17.33
CA TYR A 44 -12.64 11.23 16.60
C TYR A 44 -13.22 12.39 15.83
N LYS A 45 -12.57 13.55 15.92
CA LYS A 45 -12.99 14.74 15.20
C LYS A 45 -12.41 14.71 13.79
N ILE A 46 -13.25 14.46 12.79
CA ILE A 46 -12.85 14.54 11.37
C ILE A 46 -12.52 16.00 11.05
N ILE A 47 -11.33 16.21 10.51
CA ILE A 47 -10.82 17.53 10.13
C ILE A 47 -11.05 17.74 8.64
N GLU A 48 -10.63 16.76 7.85
CA GLU A 48 -10.65 16.86 6.42
C GLU A 48 -10.86 15.49 5.79
N THR A 49 -11.45 15.49 4.61
CA THR A 49 -11.58 14.28 3.81
C THR A 49 -11.49 14.64 2.33
N TYR A 50 -10.58 14.00 1.61
CA TYR A 50 -10.40 14.21 0.18
C TYR A 50 -10.10 12.89 -0.55
N TRP A 51 -10.41 12.88 -1.84
CA TRP A 51 -10.13 11.74 -2.72
C TRP A 51 -8.67 11.80 -3.16
N ILE A 52 -7.94 10.70 -3.02
CA ILE A 52 -6.63 10.54 -3.69
C ILE A 52 -6.90 10.17 -5.15
N LYS A 53 -7.71 9.12 -5.33
CA LYS A 53 -8.13 8.62 -6.63
C LYS A 53 -9.59 8.22 -6.56
N GLU A 54 -10.45 9.06 -7.09
CA GLU A 54 -11.86 8.74 -7.20
C GLU A 54 -12.09 7.65 -8.27
N PRO A 55 -12.98 6.66 -8.03
CA PRO A 55 -13.76 6.35 -6.82
C PRO A 55 -13.09 5.36 -5.85
N PHE A 56 -11.79 5.09 -6.02
CA PHE A 56 -11.12 3.94 -5.42
C PHE A 56 -10.46 4.19 -4.07
N SER A 57 -10.04 5.43 -3.77
CA SER A 57 -9.28 5.74 -2.56
C SER A 57 -9.55 7.14 -2.02
N LYS A 58 -9.77 7.20 -0.70
CA LYS A 58 -10.08 8.43 0.05
C LYS A 58 -9.24 8.49 1.32
N ILE A 59 -8.73 9.68 1.64
CA ILE A 59 -8.07 9.95 2.92
C ILE A 59 -9.05 10.69 3.82
N THR A 60 -9.14 10.24 5.07
CA THR A 60 -9.81 10.95 6.16
C THR A 60 -8.77 11.32 7.21
N ILE A 61 -8.63 12.61 7.50
CA ILE A 61 -7.75 13.11 8.56
C ILE A 61 -8.63 13.37 9.78
N ALA A 62 -8.31 12.78 10.92
CA ALA A 62 -9.06 12.97 12.15
C ALA A 62 -8.13 13.25 13.34
N SER A 63 -8.58 14.12 14.26
CA SER A 63 -7.92 14.35 15.54
C SER A 63 -8.41 13.31 16.55
N MET A 64 -7.47 12.62 17.19
CA MET A 64 -7.73 11.61 18.21
C MET A 64 -7.58 12.22 19.60
N PRO A 65 -8.68 12.43 20.35
CA PRO A 65 -8.61 13.01 21.69
C PRO A 65 -7.82 12.13 22.67
N GLU A 66 -7.85 10.80 22.52
CA GLU A 66 -7.11 9.85 23.36
C GLU A 66 -5.59 10.05 23.33
N LEU A 67 -5.05 10.56 22.22
CA LEU A 67 -3.62 10.81 22.03
C LEU A 67 -3.27 12.29 22.23
N GLY A 68 -4.03 13.00 23.06
CA GLY A 68 -3.80 14.43 23.32
C GLY A 68 -4.11 15.31 22.12
N GLY A 69 -5.02 14.88 21.23
CA GLY A 69 -5.41 15.62 20.03
C GLY A 69 -4.52 15.38 18.81
N ALA A 70 -3.64 14.38 18.84
CA ALA A 70 -2.80 14.00 17.71
C ALA A 70 -3.63 13.68 16.44
N TYR A 71 -3.03 13.90 15.27
CA TYR A 71 -3.67 13.63 13.99
C TYR A 71 -3.43 12.19 13.54
N GLY A 72 -4.51 11.56 13.08
CA GLY A 72 -4.50 10.27 12.41
C GLY A 72 -4.90 10.39 10.96
N TYR A 73 -4.20 9.65 10.11
CA TYR A 73 -4.53 9.51 8.70
C TYR A 73 -5.15 8.14 8.48
N PHE A 74 -6.39 8.15 8.01
CA PHE A 74 -7.16 6.95 7.71
C PHE A 74 -7.33 6.84 6.20
N ILE A 75 -6.83 5.74 5.65
CA ILE A 75 -6.96 5.44 4.22
C ILE A 75 -8.12 4.47 4.05
N SER A 76 -9.11 4.92 3.28
CA SER A 76 -10.24 4.12 2.83
C SER A 76 -10.04 3.76 1.36
N GLU A 77 -9.67 2.51 1.12
CA GLU A 77 -9.59 1.93 -0.22
C GLU A 77 -10.79 1.02 -0.46
N VAL A 78 -11.15 0.83 -1.73
CA VAL A 78 -12.16 -0.14 -2.12
C VAL A 78 -11.66 -1.54 -1.78
N GLU A 79 -12.39 -2.24 -0.92
CA GLU A 79 -12.11 -3.62 -0.57
C GLU A 79 -12.68 -4.55 -1.65
N LEU A 80 -11.85 -5.46 -2.15
CA LEU A 80 -12.29 -6.49 -3.09
C LEU A 80 -13.08 -7.58 -2.36
N LEU A 81 -14.18 -8.02 -2.97
CA LEU A 81 -14.89 -9.23 -2.57
C LEU A 81 -13.96 -10.46 -2.73
N GLU A 82 -14.27 -11.53 -2.02
CA GLU A 82 -13.49 -12.78 -2.08
C GLU A 82 -13.37 -13.33 -3.51
N GLU A 83 -14.43 -13.20 -4.31
CA GLU A 83 -14.43 -13.62 -5.72
C GLU A 83 -13.56 -12.70 -6.59
N GLU A 84 -13.63 -11.39 -6.38
CA GLU A 84 -12.83 -10.41 -7.10
C GLU A 84 -11.35 -10.59 -6.79
N ARG A 85 -11.00 -10.82 -5.52
CA ARG A 85 -9.63 -11.10 -5.09
C ARG A 85 -9.04 -12.30 -5.83
N LYS A 86 -9.78 -13.40 -5.95
CA LYS A 86 -9.34 -14.59 -6.71
C LYS A 86 -9.07 -14.27 -8.17
N VAL A 87 -9.91 -13.44 -8.79
CA VAL A 87 -9.73 -13.01 -10.18
C VAL A 87 -8.51 -12.10 -10.29
N THR A 88 -8.34 -11.15 -9.36
CA THR A 88 -7.18 -10.25 -9.30
C THR A 88 -5.88 -11.04 -9.16
N ASP A 89 -5.82 -12.01 -8.25
CA ASP A 89 -4.62 -12.84 -8.05
C ASP A 89 -4.27 -13.63 -9.32
N LYS A 90 -5.29 -14.17 -10.02
CA LYS A 90 -5.09 -14.86 -11.29
C LYS A 90 -4.58 -13.92 -12.39
N LEU A 91 -5.11 -12.70 -12.47
CA LEU A 91 -4.65 -11.69 -13.42
C LEU A 91 -3.20 -11.30 -13.13
N ILE A 92 -2.84 -11.11 -11.86
CA ILE A 92 -1.46 -10.82 -11.45
C ILE A 92 -0.53 -11.93 -11.88
N ASP A 93 -0.88 -13.20 -11.65
CA ASP A 93 -0.04 -14.34 -12.03
C ASP A 93 0.20 -14.40 -13.54
N MET A 94 -0.87 -14.29 -14.34
CA MET A 94 -0.77 -14.29 -15.80
C MET A 94 0.11 -13.13 -16.30
N LEU A 95 -0.15 -11.90 -15.86
CA LEU A 95 0.61 -10.73 -16.28
C LEU A 95 2.07 -10.79 -15.80
N SER A 96 2.31 -11.34 -14.62
CA SER A 96 3.66 -11.52 -14.09
C SER A 96 4.45 -12.52 -14.91
N SER A 97 3.81 -13.56 -15.46
CA SER A 97 4.48 -14.51 -16.36
C SER A 97 4.90 -13.88 -17.69
N GLU A 98 4.09 -13.00 -18.25
CA GLU A 98 4.38 -12.29 -19.51
C GLU A 98 5.46 -11.22 -19.35
N LEU A 99 5.51 -10.56 -18.18
CA LEU A 99 6.50 -9.54 -17.87
C LEU A 99 7.84 -10.10 -17.38
N LYS A 100 7.95 -11.42 -17.17
CA LYS A 100 9.24 -12.01 -16.80
C LYS A 100 10.21 -11.78 -17.95
N PRO A 101 11.37 -11.14 -17.69
CA PRO A 101 12.41 -11.08 -18.70
C PRO A 101 12.76 -12.51 -19.11
N PRO A 102 13.12 -12.76 -20.38
CA PRO A 102 13.57 -14.07 -20.78
C PRO A 102 14.71 -14.46 -19.85
N THR A 103 14.59 -15.63 -19.21
CA THR A 103 15.76 -16.28 -18.62
C THR A 103 16.77 -16.36 -19.74
N VAL A 104 17.90 -15.67 -19.57
CA VAL A 104 19.05 -15.85 -20.46
C VAL A 104 19.37 -17.32 -20.33
N GLU A 105 18.89 -18.12 -21.27
CA GLU A 105 19.27 -19.52 -21.39
C GLU A 105 20.79 -19.49 -21.40
N GLU A 106 21.39 -20.26 -20.49
CA GLU A 106 22.82 -20.44 -20.35
C GLU A 106 23.44 -20.42 -21.74
N GLU A 107 24.38 -19.50 -21.97
CA GLU A 107 25.19 -19.47 -23.19
C GLU A 107 25.69 -20.90 -23.41
N VAL A 108 25.03 -21.64 -24.31
CA VAL A 108 25.49 -22.98 -24.69
C VAL A 108 26.81 -22.72 -25.39
N ASP A 109 27.91 -22.91 -24.67
CA ASP A 109 29.24 -22.79 -25.23
C ASP A 109 29.40 -23.86 -26.30
N LEU A 110 29.18 -23.45 -27.56
CA LEU A 110 29.29 -24.29 -28.76
C LEU A 110 30.74 -24.74 -29.05
N ARG A 111 31.70 -24.52 -28.14
CA ARG A 111 33.12 -24.85 -28.30
C ARG A 111 33.66 -25.88 -27.31
N LYS A 112 32.92 -26.95 -27.00
CA LYS A 112 33.54 -28.14 -26.40
C LYS A 112 34.00 -29.12 -27.48
N PRO A 113 35.32 -29.32 -27.69
CA PRO A 113 35.82 -30.36 -28.58
C PRO A 113 35.61 -31.76 -27.98
N TYR A 114 35.34 -32.73 -28.87
CA TYR A 114 35.21 -34.17 -28.58
C TYR A 114 36.50 -34.81 -28.07
#